data_AF-A0A815BBY3-F1
#
_entry.id   AF-A0A815BBY3-F1
#
_cell.length_a   1.000
_cell.length_b   1.000
_cell.length_c   1.000
_cell.angle_alpha   90.00
_cell.angle_beta   90.00
_cell.angle_gamma   90.00
#
_symmetry.space_group_name_H-M   'P 1'
#
loop_
_entity.id
_entity.type
_entity.pdbx_description
1 polymer ?
#
loop_
_entity_poly.entity_id
_entity_poly.type
_entity_poly.pdbx_seq_one_letter_code
_entity_poly.pdbx_strand_id
1 'polypeptide(L)'
;MTGEESRSSTISTVNNDAIESKPKGSSIAEHYRYKRKDQSFLKTHKIGTWNVRSMNQGKLEIVKSEMDRIKIDILGISELKWTGTGHFTSGNYEVYYSGNQNNRKNGVAMVLNKKLVSSGIEYYPKNDRMITIRLHGKPTNLTIIQIYAPTTEAEESTIEDFYMELQQTLDDIPKKDAVLIIGDWNAKVGETAVPGVAGKFGLGKRNEAGEKLIDFCQENHMIITNTCFQQPKRRL
;
A
#
# COMPACT_ATOMS: atom_id res chain seq x y z
N MET A 1 -10.40 61.45 27.25
CA MET A 1 -11.42 61.28 26.21
C MET A 1 -10.74 60.72 24.97
N THR A 2 -11.20 59.55 24.51
CA THR A 2 -11.22 59.04 23.12
C THR A 2 -9.91 59.12 22.33
N GLY A 3 -9.30 58.03 21.86
CA GLY A 3 -9.89 56.84 21.25
C GLY A 3 -9.24 56.66 19.86
N GLU A 4 -8.98 55.40 19.52
CA GLU A 4 -8.60 54.79 18.24
C GLU A 4 -9.19 55.48 16.98
N GLU A 5 -8.72 55.32 15.73
CA GLU A 5 -8.40 54.06 15.04
C GLU A 5 -7.84 54.33 13.61
N SER A 6 -7.30 53.26 13.04
CA SER A 6 -6.74 53.00 11.71
C SER A 6 -7.41 53.57 10.45
N ARG A 7 -6.60 53.72 9.38
CA ARG A 7 -6.99 53.42 7.99
C ARG A 7 -5.87 52.64 7.29
N SER A 8 -5.96 51.31 7.31
CA SER A 8 -5.24 50.44 6.37
C SER A 8 -6.25 49.92 5.35
N SER A 9 -5.87 50.06 4.08
CA SER A 9 -6.63 49.73 2.89
C SER A 9 -7.01 48.24 2.82
N THR A 10 -8.30 47.99 2.64
CA THR A 10 -8.91 46.68 2.44
C THR A 10 -8.52 46.13 1.06
N ILE A 11 -7.80 45.01 1.01
CA ILE A 11 -7.79 44.11 -0.15
C ILE A 11 -8.59 42.88 0.28
N SER A 12 -9.78 42.75 -0.29
CA SER A 12 -10.64 41.57 -0.16
C SER A 12 -10.09 40.46 -1.05
N THR A 13 -9.39 39.50 -0.46
CA THR A 13 -9.15 38.21 -1.11
C THR A 13 -10.11 37.20 -0.50
N VAL A 14 -11.10 36.84 -1.31
CA VAL A 14 -12.04 35.74 -1.06
C VAL A 14 -11.24 34.45 -1.02
N ASN A 15 -10.97 33.94 0.19
CA ASN A 15 -10.46 32.58 0.39
C ASN A 15 -11.64 31.60 0.37
N ASN A 16 -12.04 31.18 -0.82
CA ASN A 16 -12.85 29.98 -1.01
C ASN A 16 -11.91 28.82 -1.31
N ASP A 17 -11.44 28.13 -0.27
CA ASP A 17 -10.97 26.75 -0.38
C ASP A 17 -11.33 26.03 0.93
N ALA A 18 -12.43 25.27 0.86
CA ALA A 18 -12.86 24.42 1.94
C ALA A 18 -11.77 23.38 2.23
N ILE A 19 -11.22 23.44 3.44
CA ILE A 19 -10.23 22.51 3.97
C ILE A 19 -10.86 21.10 4.04
N GLU A 20 -10.56 20.27 3.04
CA GLU A 20 -10.97 18.86 2.98
C GLU A 20 -10.26 18.05 4.07
N SER A 21 -11.01 17.61 5.08
CA SER A 21 -10.42 17.02 6.29
C SER A 21 -10.15 15.51 6.17
N LYS A 22 -8.86 15.16 6.15
CA LYS A 22 -8.31 13.83 6.46
C LYS A 22 -8.81 13.36 7.84
N PRO A 23 -9.15 12.07 8.04
CA PRO A 23 -9.41 11.53 9.38
C PRO A 23 -8.16 11.67 10.26
N LYS A 24 -8.31 12.18 11.49
CA LYS A 24 -7.19 12.34 12.43
C LYS A 24 -6.58 10.97 12.75
N GLY A 25 -5.34 10.75 12.34
CA GLY A 25 -4.54 9.56 12.65
C GLY A 25 -3.31 9.91 13.48
N SER A 26 -2.73 8.93 14.17
CA SER A 26 -1.49 9.11 14.94
C SER A 26 -0.28 9.10 14.01
N SER A 27 0.69 10.00 14.25
CA SER A 27 1.89 10.20 13.42
C SER A 27 3.11 9.41 13.90
N ILE A 28 3.04 8.78 15.08
CA ILE A 28 4.24 8.19 15.70
C ILE A 28 4.39 6.73 15.27
N ALA A 29 5.51 6.42 14.61
CA ALA A 29 6.02 5.07 14.37
C ALA A 29 6.55 4.48 15.69
N GLU A 30 5.66 4.24 16.64
CA GLU A 30 5.97 3.53 17.88
C GLU A 30 5.74 2.02 17.65
N HIS A 31 6.61 1.20 18.24
CA HIS A 31 6.43 -0.25 18.30
C HIS A 31 5.19 -0.58 19.15
N TYR A 32 3.99 -0.54 18.54
CA TYR A 32 2.74 -0.84 19.23
C TYR A 32 2.60 -2.36 19.46
N ARG A 33 3.02 -2.83 20.64
CA ARG A 33 2.77 -4.20 21.10
C ARG A 33 1.35 -4.33 21.66
N TYR A 34 0.43 -4.91 20.92
CA TYR A 34 -0.83 -5.42 21.49
C TYR A 34 -0.57 -6.65 22.38
N LYS A 35 -1.32 -6.77 23.49
CA LYS A 35 -1.31 -7.97 24.35
C LYS A 35 -1.73 -9.19 23.52
N ARG A 36 -0.84 -10.18 23.44
CA ARG A 36 -1.00 -11.43 22.68
C ARG A 36 -2.34 -12.11 23.01
N LYS A 37 -3.23 -12.22 22.02
CA LYS A 37 -4.15 -13.35 21.97
C LYS A 37 -3.54 -14.36 21.00
N ASP A 38 -3.40 -15.60 21.45
CA ASP A 38 -2.82 -16.70 20.67
C ASP A 38 -3.76 -17.04 19.51
N GLN A 39 -3.71 -16.24 18.45
CA GLN A 39 -4.33 -16.56 17.18
C GLN A 39 -3.22 -16.87 16.20
N SER A 40 -3.21 -18.11 15.77
CA SER A 40 -2.36 -18.61 14.73
C SER A 40 -2.95 -18.24 13.36
N PHE A 41 -2.08 -18.10 12.36
CA PHE A 41 -2.47 -18.02 10.94
C PHE A 41 -3.03 -19.37 10.43
N LEU A 42 -3.69 -20.16 11.29
CA LEU A 42 -4.27 -21.48 10.97
C LEU A 42 -5.54 -21.38 10.13
N LYS A 43 -6.04 -20.16 9.89
CA LYS A 43 -7.21 -19.92 9.04
C LYS A 43 -6.75 -19.32 7.72
N THR A 44 -7.46 -19.65 6.65
CA THR A 44 -7.26 -19.01 5.35
C THR A 44 -7.60 -17.53 5.46
N HIS A 45 -6.69 -16.67 5.01
CA HIS A 45 -6.90 -15.23 4.91
C HIS A 45 -7.00 -14.81 3.45
N LYS A 46 -7.95 -13.93 3.14
CA LYS A 46 -8.08 -13.35 1.80
C LYS A 46 -7.36 -12.01 1.75
N ILE A 47 -6.38 -11.92 0.87
CA ILE A 47 -5.59 -10.73 0.62
C ILE A 47 -5.95 -10.21 -0.77
N GLY A 48 -6.17 -8.91 -0.90
CA GLY A 48 -6.42 -8.24 -2.17
C GLY A 48 -5.58 -6.99 -2.34
N THR A 49 -5.63 -6.43 -3.54
CA THR A 49 -5.10 -5.10 -3.82
C THR A 49 -6.07 -4.30 -4.69
N TRP A 50 -6.15 -3.00 -4.48
CA TRP A 50 -6.99 -2.10 -5.25
C TRP A 50 -6.30 -0.74 -5.45
N ASN A 51 -5.96 -0.43 -6.71
CA ASN A 51 -5.68 0.94 -7.12
C ASN A 51 -7.00 1.74 -7.16
N VAL A 52 -7.17 2.67 -6.21
CA VAL A 52 -8.43 3.41 -6.04
C VAL A 52 -8.48 4.72 -6.83
N ARG A 53 -7.41 5.12 -7.53
CA ARG A 53 -7.27 6.40 -8.28
C ARG A 53 -7.39 7.70 -7.47
N SER A 54 -7.94 7.67 -6.25
CA SER A 54 -7.91 8.70 -5.20
C SER A 54 -8.81 8.26 -4.06
N MET A 55 -8.37 8.39 -2.81
CA MET A 55 -9.19 8.11 -1.62
C MET A 55 -9.90 9.39 -1.12
N ASN A 56 -10.89 9.86 -1.88
CA ASN A 56 -11.70 11.03 -1.52
C ASN A 56 -12.73 10.69 -0.43
N GLN A 57 -13.46 11.70 0.05
CA GLN A 57 -14.50 11.54 1.08
C GLN A 57 -15.50 10.43 0.72
N GLY A 58 -15.85 9.61 1.71
CA GLY A 58 -16.77 8.46 1.55
C GLY A 58 -16.17 7.23 0.87
N LYS A 59 -15.04 7.35 0.17
CA LYS A 59 -14.45 6.23 -0.57
C LYS A 59 -13.93 5.11 0.34
N LEU A 60 -13.45 5.45 1.53
CA LEU A 60 -13.05 4.46 2.53
C LEU A 60 -14.24 3.59 2.97
N GLU A 61 -15.45 4.14 3.06
CA GLU A 61 -16.65 3.37 3.40
C GLU A 61 -17.05 2.40 2.28
N ILE A 62 -16.90 2.82 1.02
CA ILE A 62 -17.09 1.93 -0.14
C ILE A 62 -16.07 0.79 -0.09
N VAL A 63 -14.79 1.11 0.13
CA VAL A 63 -13.72 0.11 0.24
C VAL A 63 -14.02 -0.91 1.34
N LYS A 64 -14.40 -0.46 2.54
CA LYS A 64 -14.77 -1.35 3.65
C LYS A 64 -16.00 -2.20 3.33
N SER A 65 -17.02 -1.61 2.71
CA SER A 65 -18.24 -2.34 2.30
C SER A 65 -17.92 -3.44 1.29
N GLU A 66 -17.02 -3.17 0.34
CA GLU A 66 -16.55 -4.17 -0.62
C GLU A 66 -15.71 -5.25 0.07
N MET A 67 -14.80 -4.89 0.98
CA MET A 67 -14.04 -5.86 1.78
C MET A 67 -14.98 -6.81 2.55
N ASP A 68 -16.04 -6.27 3.17
CA ASP A 68 -17.06 -7.08 3.85
C ASP A 68 -17.81 -7.99 2.86
N ARG A 69 -18.24 -7.45 1.71
CA ARG A 69 -19.01 -8.17 0.68
C ARG A 69 -18.26 -9.40 0.14
N ILE A 70 -16.96 -9.29 -0.15
CA ILE A 70 -16.14 -10.38 -0.69
C ILE A 70 -15.27 -11.10 0.35
N LYS A 71 -15.38 -10.68 1.62
CA LYS A 71 -14.69 -11.23 2.79
C LYS A 71 -13.16 -11.13 2.65
N ILE A 72 -12.66 -9.96 2.27
CA ILE A 72 -11.22 -9.64 2.27
C ILE A 72 -10.79 -9.29 3.68
N ASP A 73 -9.71 -9.92 4.16
CA ASP A 73 -9.16 -9.65 5.49
C ASP A 73 -8.08 -8.56 5.45
N ILE A 74 -7.29 -8.51 4.36
CA ILE A 74 -6.20 -7.54 4.14
C ILE A 74 -6.33 -6.97 2.73
N LEU A 75 -6.42 -5.66 2.60
CA LEU A 75 -6.47 -4.97 1.31
C LEU A 75 -5.33 -3.96 1.20
N GLY A 76 -4.46 -4.16 0.22
CA GLY A 76 -3.50 -3.15 -0.22
C GLY A 76 -4.18 -2.10 -1.12
N ILE A 77 -3.83 -0.84 -0.93
CA ILE A 77 -4.36 0.29 -1.68
C ILE A 77 -3.21 1.02 -2.37
N SER A 78 -3.40 1.36 -3.64
CA SER A 78 -2.52 2.23 -4.43
C SER A 78 -3.30 3.46 -4.90
N GLU A 79 -2.57 4.53 -5.23
CA GLU A 79 -3.15 5.86 -5.54
C GLU A 79 -4.07 6.41 -4.44
N LEU A 80 -3.61 6.32 -3.19
CA LEU A 80 -4.33 6.84 -2.03
C LEU A 80 -4.52 8.37 -2.10
N LYS A 81 -3.50 9.11 -2.55
CA LYS A 81 -3.45 10.58 -2.67
C LYS A 81 -3.69 11.34 -1.35
N TRP A 82 -3.40 10.70 -0.22
CA TRP A 82 -3.30 11.36 1.09
C TRP A 82 -1.87 11.80 1.34
N THR A 83 -1.72 12.87 2.13
CA THR A 83 -0.42 13.35 2.56
C THR A 83 0.03 12.74 3.89
N GLY A 84 1.34 12.64 4.03
CA GLY A 84 2.03 12.15 5.22
C GLY A 84 1.81 10.66 5.49
N THR A 85 2.21 10.24 6.68
CA THR A 85 2.16 8.84 7.12
C THR A 85 1.32 8.72 8.39
N GLY A 86 0.77 7.54 8.65
CA GLY A 86 0.14 7.27 9.94
C GLY A 86 -0.77 6.06 9.93
N HIS A 87 -1.52 5.93 11.02
CA HIS A 87 -2.52 4.88 11.16
C HIS A 87 -3.74 5.36 11.95
N PHE A 88 -4.88 4.71 11.74
CA PHE A 88 -6.09 4.93 12.54
C PHE A 88 -7.06 3.76 12.41
N THR A 89 -7.93 3.62 13.41
CA THR A 89 -9.05 2.67 13.40
C THR A 89 -10.27 3.30 12.72
N SER A 90 -10.95 2.55 11.87
CA SER A 90 -12.23 2.93 11.27
C SER A 90 -13.21 1.75 11.29
N GLY A 91 -14.10 1.75 12.28
CA GLY A 91 -15.03 0.63 12.51
C GLY A 91 -14.30 -0.66 12.87
N ASN A 92 -14.52 -1.72 12.07
CA ASN A 92 -13.88 -3.03 12.25
C ASN A 92 -12.52 -3.15 11.54
N TYR A 93 -11.96 -2.04 11.06
CA TYR A 93 -10.75 -2.02 10.27
C TYR A 93 -9.67 -1.12 10.89
N GLU A 94 -8.41 -1.52 10.72
CA GLU A 94 -7.24 -0.70 10.99
C GLU A 94 -6.65 -0.27 9.63
N VAL A 95 -6.34 1.02 9.49
CA VAL A 95 -5.79 1.59 8.26
C VAL A 95 -4.39 2.10 8.56
N TYR A 96 -3.41 1.64 7.79
CA TYR A 96 -2.03 2.12 7.80
C TYR A 96 -1.72 2.75 6.46
N TYR A 97 -1.11 3.93 6.42
CA TYR A 97 -0.85 4.60 5.16
C TYR A 97 0.49 5.32 5.14
N SER A 98 1.02 5.44 3.91
CA SER A 98 2.22 6.19 3.59
C SER A 98 1.98 6.98 2.32
N GLY A 99 2.05 8.30 2.43
CA GLY A 99 1.80 9.23 1.34
C GLY A 99 2.85 10.33 1.28
N ASN A 100 2.80 11.12 0.20
CA ASN A 100 3.75 12.19 -0.01
C ASN A 100 3.58 13.29 1.06
N GLN A 101 4.67 13.93 1.50
CA GLN A 101 4.58 14.92 2.58
C GLN A 101 3.90 16.22 2.11
N ASN A 102 4.13 16.61 0.85
CA ASN A 102 3.85 17.97 0.39
C ASN A 102 2.69 18.07 -0.59
N ASN A 103 2.32 16.97 -1.25
CA ASN A 103 1.27 17.00 -2.28
C ASN A 103 0.42 15.72 -2.29
N ARG A 104 -0.76 15.79 -2.90
CA ARG A 104 -1.72 14.68 -3.00
C ARG A 104 -1.43 13.80 -4.23
N LYS A 105 -0.20 13.32 -4.35
CA LYS A 105 0.23 12.36 -5.40
C LYS A 105 0.57 11.01 -4.78
N ASN A 106 0.54 9.97 -5.62
CA ASN A 106 0.85 8.58 -5.23
C ASN A 106 0.06 8.16 -3.99
N GLY A 107 0.76 7.60 -3.00
CA GLY A 107 0.24 7.16 -1.72
C GLY A 107 -0.21 5.71 -1.77
N VAL A 108 0.16 4.98 -0.72
CA VAL A 108 -0.22 3.59 -0.47
C VAL A 108 -0.84 3.43 0.91
N ALA A 109 -1.72 2.45 1.05
CA ALA A 109 -2.26 2.07 2.35
C ALA A 109 -2.48 0.55 2.44
N MET A 110 -2.61 0.05 3.65
CA MET A 110 -3.16 -1.26 3.92
C MET A 110 -4.34 -1.12 4.90
N VAL A 111 -5.45 -1.75 4.52
CA VAL A 111 -6.67 -1.83 5.33
C VAL A 111 -6.81 -3.26 5.82
N LEU A 112 -6.77 -3.46 7.13
CA LEU A 112 -6.77 -4.77 7.77
C LEU A 112 -8.01 -4.93 8.65
N ASN A 113 -8.61 -6.11 8.64
CA ASN A 113 -9.62 -6.45 9.64
C ASN A 113 -9.00 -6.39 11.04
N LYS A 114 -9.61 -5.65 11.97
CA LYS A 114 -9.11 -5.45 13.33
C LYS A 114 -8.89 -6.76 14.11
N LYS A 115 -9.60 -7.83 13.75
CA LYS A 115 -9.39 -9.16 14.31
C LYS A 115 -7.98 -9.69 14.01
N LEU A 116 -7.42 -9.39 12.83
CA LEU A 116 -6.05 -9.75 12.49
C LEU A 116 -5.03 -8.95 13.29
N VAL A 117 -5.26 -7.66 13.46
CA VAL A 117 -4.33 -6.78 14.19
C VAL A 117 -4.21 -7.18 15.67
N SER A 118 -5.24 -7.83 16.23
CA SER A 118 -5.21 -8.32 17.61
C SER A 118 -4.16 -9.41 17.88
N SER A 119 -3.57 -10.03 16.85
CA SER A 119 -2.48 -11.01 17.01
C SER A 119 -1.09 -10.38 17.18
N GLY A 120 -0.97 -9.07 16.96
CA GLY A 120 0.30 -8.32 16.98
C GLY A 120 0.71 -7.86 15.58
N ILE A 121 1.06 -6.58 15.46
CA ILE A 121 1.41 -5.95 14.21
C ILE A 121 2.57 -4.97 14.41
N GLU A 122 3.45 -4.92 13.41
CA GLU A 122 4.44 -3.86 13.23
C GLU A 122 4.17 -3.22 11.85
N TYR A 123 4.35 -1.90 11.72
CA TYR A 123 4.16 -1.21 10.46
C TYR A 123 5.30 -0.21 10.22
N TYR A 124 5.74 -0.11 8.97
CA TYR A 124 6.90 0.66 8.55
C TYR A 124 6.54 1.44 7.27
N PRO A 125 6.15 2.72 7.37
CA PRO A 125 6.00 3.56 6.18
C PRO A 125 7.39 3.86 5.61
N LYS A 126 7.60 3.62 4.31
CA LYS A 126 8.89 3.84 3.65
C LYS A 126 8.90 5.14 2.86
N ASN A 127 7.98 5.27 1.91
CA ASN A 127 7.82 6.43 1.03
C ASN A 127 6.36 6.49 0.52
N ASP A 128 6.05 7.37 -0.43
CA ASP A 128 4.70 7.50 -0.98
C ASP A 128 4.29 6.39 -1.97
N ARG A 129 5.18 5.42 -2.21
CA ARG A 129 4.98 4.23 -3.06
C ARG A 129 5.06 2.91 -2.30
N MET A 130 5.46 2.91 -1.02
CA MET A 130 5.71 1.68 -0.28
C MET A 130 5.40 1.80 1.21
N ILE A 131 4.72 0.77 1.71
CA ILE A 131 4.47 0.56 3.13
C ILE A 131 4.57 -0.92 3.46
N THR A 132 5.22 -1.24 4.58
CA THR A 132 5.40 -2.61 5.06
C THR A 132 4.60 -2.82 6.33
N ILE A 133 3.95 -3.98 6.45
CA ILE A 133 3.31 -4.47 7.66
C ILE A 133 3.84 -5.86 7.95
N ARG A 134 4.20 -6.09 9.20
CA ARG A 134 4.58 -7.40 9.70
C ARG A 134 3.57 -7.86 10.73
N LEU A 135 2.87 -8.93 10.40
CA LEU A 135 1.87 -9.54 11.26
C LEU A 135 2.49 -10.70 12.02
N HIS A 136 2.30 -10.69 13.33
CA HIS A 136 2.80 -11.76 14.19
C HIS A 136 1.82 -12.94 14.15
N GLY A 137 2.37 -14.13 13.97
CA GLY A 137 1.58 -15.35 13.99
C GLY A 137 2.41 -16.62 14.06
N LYS A 138 1.70 -17.75 14.12
CA LYS A 138 2.29 -19.09 14.19
C LYS A 138 1.88 -19.91 12.96
N PRO A 139 2.77 -20.76 12.41
CA PRO A 139 4.15 -21.02 12.88
C PRO A 139 5.17 -19.96 12.46
N THR A 140 4.82 -19.07 11.53
CA THR A 140 5.67 -17.97 11.08
C THR A 140 4.91 -16.65 11.04
N ASN A 141 5.65 -15.55 11.11
CA ASN A 141 5.15 -14.20 10.87
C ASN A 141 4.97 -13.99 9.37
N LEU A 142 4.06 -13.09 9.01
CA LEU A 142 3.81 -12.69 7.63
C LEU A 142 4.19 -11.22 7.47
N THR A 143 5.18 -10.94 6.63
CA THR A 143 5.50 -9.57 6.23
C THR A 143 4.92 -9.28 4.84
N ILE A 144 4.14 -8.22 4.76
CA ILE A 144 3.47 -7.76 3.55
C ILE A 144 4.02 -6.38 3.18
N ILE A 145 4.56 -6.26 1.97
CA ILE A 145 4.95 -4.98 1.38
C ILE A 145 3.86 -4.60 0.39
N GLN A 146 3.17 -3.48 0.62
CA GLN A 146 2.25 -2.89 -0.36
C GLN A 146 3.00 -1.83 -1.16
N ILE A 147 2.94 -1.95 -2.49
CA ILE A 147 3.64 -1.07 -3.41
C ILE A 147 2.72 -0.35 -4.41
N TYR A 148 3.24 0.75 -4.96
CA TYR A 148 2.80 1.39 -6.19
C TYR A 148 4.02 1.73 -7.04
N ALA A 149 4.40 0.83 -7.94
CA ALA A 149 5.58 0.99 -8.78
C ALA A 149 5.44 2.20 -9.72
N PRO A 150 6.55 2.83 -10.14
CA PRO A 150 6.54 3.83 -11.20
C PRO A 150 5.93 3.30 -12.50
N THR A 151 5.38 4.18 -13.34
CA THR A 151 4.94 3.80 -14.69
C THR A 151 6.17 3.62 -15.61
N THR A 152 5.99 2.97 -16.76
CA THR A 152 7.05 2.84 -17.77
C THR A 152 7.49 4.18 -18.39
N GLU A 153 6.73 5.24 -18.16
CA GLU A 153 7.04 6.61 -18.62
C GLU A 153 7.80 7.42 -17.55
N ALA A 154 8.05 6.84 -16.37
CA ALA A 154 8.82 7.50 -15.33
C ALA A 154 10.30 7.61 -15.73
N GLU A 155 10.98 8.62 -15.21
CA GLU A 155 12.43 8.78 -15.35
C GLU A 155 13.16 7.52 -14.85
N GLU A 156 14.24 7.12 -15.53
CA GLU A 156 15.03 5.92 -15.18
C GLU A 156 15.47 5.97 -13.71
N SER A 157 15.91 7.13 -13.22
CA SER A 157 16.30 7.32 -11.82
C SER A 157 15.17 7.02 -10.83
N THR A 158 13.92 7.34 -11.18
CA THR A 158 12.75 7.03 -10.33
C THR A 158 12.49 5.52 -10.29
N ILE A 159 12.77 4.81 -11.39
CA ILE A 159 12.64 3.35 -11.46
C ILE A 159 13.77 2.70 -10.65
N GLU A 160 15.01 3.16 -10.82
CA GLU A 160 16.19 2.68 -10.07
C GLU A 160 16.01 2.89 -8.56
N ASP A 161 15.63 4.10 -8.14
CA ASP A 161 15.38 4.42 -6.73
C ASP A 161 14.30 3.50 -6.13
N PHE A 162 13.22 3.24 -6.88
CA PHE A 162 12.15 2.35 -6.43
C PHE A 162 12.65 0.92 -6.17
N TYR A 163 13.43 0.34 -7.10
CA TYR A 163 13.96 -1.02 -6.94
C TYR A 163 15.04 -1.10 -5.86
N MET A 164 15.89 -0.07 -5.73
CA MET A 164 16.87 0.04 -4.65
C MET A 164 16.18 0.05 -3.27
N GLU A 165 15.17 0.90 -3.08
CA GLU A 165 14.44 0.99 -1.82
C GLU A 165 13.62 -0.28 -1.54
N LEU A 166 13.10 -0.93 -2.58
CA LEU A 166 12.42 -2.22 -2.44
C LEU A 166 13.38 -3.34 -2.00
N GLN A 167 14.56 -3.42 -2.61
CA GLN A 167 15.58 -4.39 -2.24
C GLN A 167 16.00 -4.18 -0.77
N GLN A 168 16.29 -2.94 -0.38
CA GLN A 168 16.62 -2.64 1.02
C GLN A 168 15.48 -3.04 1.97
N THR A 169 14.24 -2.76 1.60
CA THR A 169 13.08 -3.13 2.42
C THR A 169 12.94 -4.64 2.54
N LEU A 170 13.27 -5.40 1.50
CA LEU A 170 13.25 -6.86 1.50
C LEU A 170 14.40 -7.44 2.36
N ASP A 171 15.60 -6.87 2.26
CA ASP A 171 16.79 -7.29 3.01
C ASP A 171 16.62 -7.07 4.53
N ASP A 172 15.89 -6.03 4.92
CA ASP A 172 15.57 -5.73 6.33
C ASP A 172 14.57 -6.72 6.95
N ILE A 173 13.88 -7.54 6.14
CA ILE A 173 12.89 -8.49 6.65
C ILE A 173 13.59 -9.67 7.35
N PRO A 174 13.14 -10.06 8.56
CA PRO A 174 13.67 -11.24 9.21
C PRO A 174 13.52 -12.49 8.34
N LYS A 175 14.62 -13.21 8.07
CA LYS A 175 14.68 -14.38 7.17
C LYS A 175 13.68 -15.51 7.45
N LYS A 176 13.06 -15.54 8.64
CA LYS A 176 12.08 -16.56 9.03
C LYS A 176 10.66 -16.20 8.63
N ASP A 177 10.40 -14.92 8.35
CA ASP A 177 9.08 -14.43 7.97
C ASP A 177 8.71 -14.95 6.57
N ALA A 178 7.43 -15.27 6.39
CA ALA A 178 6.87 -15.40 5.06
C ALA A 178 6.70 -13.99 4.46
N VAL A 179 7.09 -13.79 3.20
CA VAL A 179 7.05 -12.48 2.55
C VAL A 179 6.05 -12.47 1.40
N LEU A 180 5.25 -11.41 1.34
CA LEU A 180 4.35 -11.13 0.23
C LEU A 180 4.52 -9.69 -0.22
N ILE A 181 4.83 -9.48 -1.50
CA ILE A 181 4.80 -8.15 -2.12
C ILE A 181 3.51 -8.05 -2.94
N ILE A 182 2.61 -7.16 -2.53
CA ILE A 182 1.34 -6.88 -3.19
C ILE A 182 1.32 -5.45 -3.70
N GLY A 183 0.37 -5.16 -4.58
CA GLY A 183 0.15 -3.81 -5.07
C GLY A 183 0.10 -3.75 -6.58
N ASP A 184 0.33 -2.54 -7.06
CA ASP A 184 0.31 -2.23 -8.48
C ASP A 184 1.75 -2.07 -8.98
N TRP A 185 2.19 -3.04 -9.77
CA TRP A 185 3.54 -3.11 -10.33
C TRP A 185 3.70 -2.31 -11.62
N ASN A 186 2.60 -1.80 -12.23
CA ASN A 186 2.64 -1.18 -13.56
C ASN A 186 3.37 -2.03 -14.63
N ALA A 187 3.42 -3.34 -14.43
CA ALA A 187 4.23 -4.28 -15.20
C ALA A 187 3.34 -5.29 -15.96
N LYS A 188 3.73 -5.57 -17.20
CA LYS A 188 3.18 -6.66 -18.01
C LYS A 188 4.30 -7.69 -18.18
N VAL A 189 4.20 -8.81 -17.49
CA VAL A 189 5.18 -9.92 -17.56
C VAL A 189 5.01 -10.81 -18.79
N GLY A 190 3.87 -10.70 -19.45
CA GLY A 190 3.53 -11.41 -20.68
C GLY A 190 3.11 -12.87 -20.49
N GLU A 191 2.77 -13.52 -21.59
CA GLU A 191 2.26 -14.92 -21.63
C GLU A 191 3.36 -15.98 -21.50
N THR A 192 4.62 -15.60 -21.68
CA THR A 192 5.76 -16.51 -21.61
C THR A 192 6.08 -16.86 -20.15
N ALA A 193 5.94 -18.14 -19.81
CA ALA A 193 6.37 -18.67 -18.53
C ALA A 193 7.89 -18.52 -18.33
N VAL A 194 8.31 -18.22 -17.11
CA VAL A 194 9.71 -18.18 -16.68
C VAL A 194 9.87 -19.17 -15.53
N PRO A 195 10.61 -20.27 -15.71
CA PRO A 195 10.77 -21.29 -14.68
C PRO A 195 11.20 -20.70 -13.33
N GLY A 196 10.47 -21.05 -12.27
CA GLY A 196 10.74 -20.57 -10.91
C GLY A 196 10.29 -19.14 -10.60
N VAL A 197 9.78 -18.36 -11.58
CA VAL A 197 9.39 -16.95 -11.39
C VAL A 197 8.00 -16.62 -11.91
N ALA A 198 7.69 -16.97 -13.17
CA ALA A 198 6.40 -16.67 -13.79
C ALA A 198 5.75 -17.93 -14.36
N GLY A 199 4.48 -18.15 -14.06
CA GLY A 199 3.66 -19.20 -14.61
C GLY A 199 3.16 -18.90 -16.03
N LYS A 200 2.47 -19.87 -16.62
CA LYS A 200 1.98 -19.86 -18.02
C LYS A 200 0.71 -19.04 -18.27
N PHE A 201 0.15 -18.40 -17.25
CA PHE A 201 -1.10 -17.65 -17.35
C PHE A 201 -0.90 -16.14 -17.21
N GLY A 202 0.33 -15.65 -17.40
CA GLY A 202 0.54 -14.22 -17.61
C GLY A 202 -0.21 -13.74 -18.87
N LEU A 203 -0.42 -12.42 -18.99
CA LEU A 203 -1.26 -11.85 -20.03
C LEU A 203 -0.50 -10.77 -20.82
N GLY A 204 -0.73 -10.75 -22.14
CA GLY A 204 -0.23 -9.72 -23.05
C GLY A 204 1.23 -9.88 -23.46
N LYS A 205 1.78 -8.81 -24.07
CA LYS A 205 3.19 -8.72 -24.42
C LYS A 205 3.98 -8.17 -23.24
N ARG A 206 5.12 -8.81 -22.93
CA ARG A 206 6.02 -8.32 -21.90
C ARG A 206 6.52 -6.91 -22.21
N ASN A 207 6.48 -6.02 -21.22
CA ASN A 207 7.06 -4.67 -21.31
C ASN A 207 8.33 -4.56 -20.45
N GLU A 208 9.05 -3.44 -20.54
CA GLU A 208 10.31 -3.20 -19.81
C GLU A 208 10.13 -3.32 -18.29
N ALA A 209 9.04 -2.78 -17.73
CA ALA A 209 8.71 -2.95 -16.31
C ALA A 209 8.47 -4.43 -15.94
N GLY A 210 7.92 -5.22 -16.86
CA GLY A 210 7.75 -6.66 -16.71
C GLY A 210 9.06 -7.45 -16.74
N GLU A 211 10.05 -7.00 -17.52
CA GLU A 211 11.39 -7.59 -17.51
C GLU A 211 12.09 -7.29 -16.17
N LYS A 212 12.12 -6.01 -15.74
CA LYS A 212 12.70 -5.62 -14.44
C LYS A 212 12.06 -6.37 -13.26
N LEU A 213 10.75 -6.61 -13.30
CA LEU A 213 10.05 -7.41 -12.28
C LEU A 213 10.49 -8.89 -12.28
N ILE A 214 10.72 -9.47 -13.46
CA ILE A 214 11.19 -10.85 -13.57
C ILE A 214 12.61 -10.96 -13.02
N ASP A 215 13.51 -10.04 -13.40
CA ASP A 215 14.89 -10.01 -12.92
C ASP A 215 14.91 -9.88 -11.39
N PHE A 216 14.17 -8.92 -10.84
CA PHE A 216 14.03 -8.75 -9.39
C PHE A 216 13.54 -10.03 -8.69
N CYS A 217 12.54 -10.71 -9.28
CA CYS A 217 12.02 -11.95 -8.70
C CYS A 217 13.00 -13.13 -8.83
N GLN A 218 13.81 -13.19 -9.90
CA GLN A 218 14.85 -14.20 -10.07
C GLN A 218 15.94 -14.05 -9.00
N GLU A 219 16.43 -12.83 -8.81
CA GLU A 219 17.47 -12.49 -7.82
C GLU A 219 17.01 -12.78 -6.39
N ASN A 220 15.74 -12.51 -6.08
CA ASN A 220 15.17 -12.67 -4.74
C ASN A 220 14.43 -14.00 -4.52
N HIS A 221 14.49 -14.93 -5.48
CA HIS A 221 13.80 -16.23 -5.44
C HIS A 221 12.29 -16.12 -5.15
N MET A 222 11.63 -15.15 -5.79
CA MET A 222 10.20 -14.88 -5.66
C MET A 222 9.40 -15.37 -6.87
N ILE A 223 8.12 -15.67 -6.63
CA ILE A 223 7.19 -16.15 -7.66
C ILE A 223 6.08 -15.12 -7.88
N ILE A 224 5.82 -14.77 -9.13
CA ILE A 224 4.74 -13.89 -9.56
C ILE A 224 3.43 -14.68 -9.61
N THR A 225 2.75 -14.75 -8.47
CA THR A 225 1.57 -15.62 -8.25
C THR A 225 0.40 -15.36 -9.21
N ASN A 226 0.21 -14.12 -9.68
CA ASN A 226 -0.85 -13.77 -10.64
C ASN A 226 -0.73 -14.51 -11.98
N THR A 227 0.46 -15.00 -12.33
CA THR A 227 0.72 -15.75 -13.57
C THR A 227 0.55 -17.27 -13.41
N CYS A 228 0.35 -17.74 -12.16
CA CYS A 228 0.22 -19.17 -11.85
C CYS A 228 -1.22 -19.70 -12.07
N PHE A 229 -2.20 -18.81 -12.23
CA PHE A 229 -3.62 -19.17 -12.34
C PHE A 229 -4.26 -18.48 -13.53
N GLN A 230 -5.13 -19.19 -14.24
CA GLN A 230 -5.88 -18.62 -15.36
C GLN A 230 -6.84 -17.55 -14.84
N GLN A 231 -6.65 -16.31 -15.30
CA GLN A 231 -7.54 -15.19 -15.01
C GLN A 231 -8.57 -15.01 -16.13
N PRO A 232 -9.75 -14.44 -15.86
CA PRO A 232 -10.65 -13.97 -16.91
C PRO A 232 -9.92 -13.00 -17.84
N LYS A 233 -10.28 -12.98 -19.12
CA LYS A 233 -9.72 -12.01 -20.08
C LYS A 233 -9.95 -10.59 -19.57
N ARG A 234 -8.89 -9.80 -19.45
CA ARG A 234 -8.93 -8.37 -19.08
C ARG A 234 -8.32 -7.56 -20.20
N ARG A 235 -8.79 -6.32 -20.39
CA ARG A 235 -8.08 -5.35 -21.24
C ARG A 235 -6.78 -4.97 -20.52
N LEU A 236 -5.67 -5.06 -21.24
CA LEU A 236 -4.32 -4.73 -20.76
C LEU A 236 -3.91 -3.36 -21.28
#